data_AF-A0A5P9PLN6-F1
#
_entry.id   AF-A0A5P9PLN6-F1
#
_cell.length_a   1.000
_cell.length_b   1.000
_cell.length_c   1.000
_cell.angle_alpha   90.00
_cell.angle_beta   90.00
_cell.angle_gamma   90.00
#
_symmetry.space_group_name_H-M   'P 1'
#
loop_
_entity.id
_entity.type
_entity.pdbx_description
1 polymer ?
#
loop_
_entity_poly.entity_id
_entity_poly.type
_entity_poly.pdbx_seq_one_letter_code
_entity_poly.pdbx_strand_id
1 'polypeptide(L)'
;MGTDERRTATALKVIYLGDSAPMRELAAWARRHGVLEAAEVEEGVICGVVDQKLLHGDGPLLRRLRERHLPCLTISRGWCFLASAIGQGVRPVA
;
A
#
# COMPACT_ATOMS: atom_id res chain seq x y z
N MET A 1 3.31 21.73 15.81
CA MET A 1 3.33 20.41 15.15
C MET A 1 2.49 19.46 15.99
N GLY A 2 1.28 19.19 15.51
CA GLY A 2 0.34 18.30 16.19
C GLY A 2 0.86 16.86 16.18
N THR A 3 0.47 16.07 17.19
CA THR A 3 0.75 14.63 17.25
C THR A 3 0.19 13.87 16.04
N ASP A 4 -0.83 14.41 15.37
CA ASP A 4 -1.39 13.86 14.13
C ASP A 4 -0.44 13.96 12.94
N GLU A 5 0.19 15.12 12.71
CA GLU A 5 1.11 15.33 11.58
C GLU A 5 2.32 14.39 11.63
N ARG A 6 2.84 14.11 12.83
CA ARG A 6 3.92 13.11 13.01
C ARG A 6 3.47 11.68 12.76
N ARG A 7 2.22 11.33 13.09
CA ARG A 7 1.67 10.00 12.80
C ARG A 7 1.48 9.81 11.30
N THR A 8 0.95 10.81 10.60
CA THR A 8 0.78 10.74 9.14
C THR A 8 2.11 10.64 8.40
N ALA A 9 3.14 11.36 8.86
CA ALA A 9 4.49 11.30 8.29
C ALA A 9 5.18 9.94 8.45
N THR A 10 4.70 9.10 9.37
CA THR A 10 5.31 7.80 9.69
C THR A 10 4.40 6.61 9.34
N ALA A 11 3.28 6.87 8.65
CA ALA A 11 2.34 5.84 8.26
C ALA A 11 2.72 5.24 6.90
N LEU A 12 2.64 3.92 6.77
CA LEU A 12 2.86 3.23 5.50
C LEU A 12 1.75 3.65 4.52
N LYS A 13 2.11 4.17 3.34
CA LYS A 13 1.15 4.50 2.28
C LYS A 13 1.18 3.43 1.18
N VAL A 14 0.02 2.90 0.82
CA VAL A 14 -0.14 1.80 -0.15
C VAL A 14 -1.26 2.09 -1.13
N ILE A 15 -1.08 1.70 -2.38
CA ILE A 15 -2.15 1.73 -3.39
C ILE A 15 -2.79 0.36 -3.50
N TYR A 16 -4.12 0.28 -3.46
CA TYR A 16 -4.86 -0.95 -3.73
C TYR A 16 -5.45 -0.89 -5.14
N LEU A 17 -5.07 -1.83 -6.01
CA LEU A 17 -5.56 -1.92 -7.38
C LEU A 17 -6.42 -3.17 -7.53
N GLY A 18 -7.72 -2.97 -7.48
CA GLY A 18 -8.70 -4.05 -7.55
C GLY A 18 -9.80 -3.88 -6.51
N ASP A 19 -10.83 -4.70 -6.65
CA ASP A 19 -12.06 -4.60 -5.86
C ASP A 19 -12.51 -5.96 -5.31
N SER A 20 -11.69 -7.00 -5.45
CA SER A 20 -12.04 -8.33 -4.95
C SER A 20 -12.33 -8.35 -3.45
N ALA A 21 -13.13 -9.31 -2.99
CA ALA A 21 -13.41 -9.44 -1.54
C ALA A 21 -12.13 -9.55 -0.69
N PRO A 22 -11.11 -10.34 -1.07
CA PRO A 22 -9.84 -10.39 -0.34
C PRO A 22 -9.07 -9.05 -0.34
N MET A 23 -9.17 -8.26 -1.41
CA MET A 23 -8.57 -6.91 -1.45
C MET A 23 -9.23 -5.99 -0.42
N ARG A 24 -10.56 -5.97 -0.38
CA ARG A 24 -11.32 -5.15 0.57
C ARG A 24 -11.05 -5.55 2.01
N GLU A 25 -10.92 -6.85 2.27
CA GLU A 25 -10.57 -7.38 3.59
C GLU A 25 -9.18 -6.93 4.03
N LEU A 26 -8.18 -7.06 3.14
CA LEU A 26 -6.81 -6.60 3.39
C LEU A 26 -6.78 -5.09 3.66
N ALA A 27 -7.41 -4.28 2.80
CA ALA A 27 -7.43 -2.82 2.96
C ALA A 27 -8.10 -2.41 4.27
N ALA A 28 -9.21 -3.06 4.65
CA ALA A 28 -9.89 -2.81 5.90
C ALA A 28 -9.04 -3.20 7.12
N TRP A 29 -8.34 -4.34 7.07
CA TRP A 29 -7.39 -4.73 8.10
C TRP A 29 -6.24 -3.74 8.21
N ALA A 30 -5.57 -3.41 7.10
CA ALA A 30 -4.42 -2.51 7.07
C ALA A 30 -4.77 -1.11 7.61
N ARG A 31 -5.96 -0.60 7.28
CA ARG A 31 -6.49 0.67 7.81
C ARG A 31 -6.62 0.67 9.33
N ARG A 32 -7.12 -0.42 9.94
CA ARG A 32 -7.20 -0.55 11.41
C ARG A 32 -5.82 -0.54 12.07
N HIS A 33 -4.77 -0.89 11.31
CA HIS A 33 -3.38 -0.88 11.75
C HIS A 33 -2.60 0.36 11.32
N GLY A 34 -3.29 1.42 10.84
CA GLY A 34 -2.68 2.71 10.53
C GLY A 34 -1.98 2.80 9.17
N VAL A 35 -2.18 1.83 8.28
CA VAL A 35 -1.75 1.94 6.88
C VAL A 35 -2.70 2.87 6.14
N LEU A 36 -2.14 3.83 5.42
CA LEU A 36 -2.88 4.78 4.60
C LEU A 36 -3.05 4.23 3.20
N GLU A 37 -4.26 4.36 2.68
CA GLU A 37 -4.56 4.13 1.28
C GLU A 37 -4.25 5.40 0.48
N ALA A 38 -3.41 5.26 -0.54
CA ALA A 38 -3.09 6.35 -1.46
C ALA A 38 -3.92 6.24 -2.74
N ALA A 39 -4.47 7.37 -3.19
CA ALA A 39 -5.22 7.45 -4.45
C ALA A 39 -4.29 7.56 -5.68
N GLU A 40 -3.05 8.00 -5.46
CA GLU A 40 -2.05 8.20 -6.50
C GLU A 40 -0.64 7.79 -6.05
N VAL A 41 0.28 7.63 -7.00
CA VAL A 41 1.68 7.28 -6.73
C VAL A 41 2.47 8.54 -6.41
N GLU A 42 2.39 8.96 -5.15
CA GLU A 42 3.07 10.13 -4.58
C GLU A 42 4.23 9.75 -3.65
N GLU A 43 4.85 10.77 -3.05
CA GLU A 43 5.90 10.60 -2.05
C GLU A 43 5.38 9.86 -0.80
N GLY A 44 6.19 8.88 -0.35
CA GLY A 44 5.86 8.01 0.77
C GLY A 44 5.04 6.76 0.42
N VAL A 45 4.56 6.60 -0.82
CA VAL A 45 3.98 5.33 -1.29
C VAL A 45 5.06 4.26 -1.40
N ILE A 46 4.87 3.15 -0.69
CA ILE A 46 5.90 2.09 -0.59
C ILE A 46 5.64 0.91 -1.53
N CYS A 47 4.39 0.65 -1.89
CA CYS A 47 4.01 -0.42 -2.82
C CYS A 47 2.58 -0.26 -3.33
N GLY A 48 2.24 -1.04 -4.35
CA GLY A 48 0.86 -1.33 -4.74
C GLY A 48 0.51 -2.79 -4.45
N VAL A 49 -0.68 -3.05 -3.92
CA VAL A 49 -1.27 -4.39 -3.86
C VAL A 49 -2.29 -4.52 -4.98
N VAL A 50 -2.13 -5.53 -5.82
CA VAL A 50 -2.81 -5.65 -7.10
C VAL A 50 -3.56 -6.98 -7.17
N ASP A 51 -4.83 -6.93 -7.55
CA ASP A 51 -5.60 -8.11 -7.92
C ASP A 51 -4.88 -8.86 -9.05
N GLN A 52 -4.83 -10.20 -8.98
CA GLN A 52 -4.12 -11.00 -9.98
C GLN A 52 -4.63 -10.74 -11.42
N LYS A 53 -5.94 -10.50 -11.58
CA LYS A 53 -6.57 -10.15 -12.87
C LYS A 53 -6.01 -8.85 -13.49
N LEU A 54 -5.48 -7.95 -12.66
CA LEU A 54 -4.98 -6.63 -13.06
C LEU A 54 -3.45 -6.57 -13.17
N LEU A 55 -2.74 -7.58 -12.65
CA LEU A 55 -1.27 -7.55 -12.51
C LEU A 55 -0.52 -7.41 -13.84
N HIS A 56 -1.10 -7.93 -14.92
CA HIS A 56 -0.54 -7.88 -16.28
C HIS A 56 -1.16 -6.77 -17.15
N GLY A 57 -2.07 -5.97 -16.59
CA GLY A 57 -2.65 -4.83 -17.31
C GLY A 57 -1.72 -3.63 -17.37
N ASP A 58 -2.20 -2.59 -18.05
CA ASP A 58 -1.52 -1.31 -18.24
C ASP A 58 -2.31 -0.13 -17.67
N GLY A 59 -3.05 -0.38 -16.59
CA GLY A 59 -3.79 0.66 -15.88
C GLY A 59 -2.86 1.80 -15.44
N PRO A 60 -3.31 3.08 -15.47
CA PRO A 60 -2.43 4.24 -15.25
C PRO A 60 -1.63 4.18 -13.94
N LEU A 61 -2.28 3.77 -12.83
CA LEU A 61 -1.63 3.63 -11.53
C LEU A 61 -0.62 2.47 -11.51
N LEU A 62 -0.93 1.34 -12.14
CA LEU A 62 -0.02 0.20 -12.24
C LEU A 62 1.23 0.56 -13.06
N ARG A 63 1.04 1.25 -14.19
CA ARG A 63 2.14 1.78 -14.99
C ARG A 63 3.00 2.73 -14.16
N ARG A 64 2.37 3.64 -13.43
CA ARG A 64 3.08 4.62 -12.60
C ARG A 64 3.86 3.98 -11.45
N LEU A 65 3.32 2.95 -10.80
CA LEU A 65 4.06 2.16 -9.81
C LEU A 65 5.32 1.54 -10.41
N ARG A 66 5.21 0.95 -11.62
CA ARG A 66 6.35 0.35 -12.34
C ARG A 66 7.40 1.40 -12.74
N GLU A 67 6.97 2.54 -13.29
CA GLU A 67 7.85 3.68 -13.64
C GLU A 67 8.65 4.19 -12.43
N ARG A 68 8.04 4.16 -11.25
CA ARG A 68 8.66 4.56 -9.98
C ARG A 68 9.44 3.43 -9.30
N HIS A 69 9.57 2.27 -9.96
CA HIS A 69 10.20 1.06 -9.44
C HIS A 69 9.63 0.57 -8.10
N LEU A 70 8.35 0.85 -7.83
CA LEU A 70 7.66 0.41 -6.62
C LEU A 70 7.16 -1.04 -6.77
N PRO A 71 7.25 -1.86 -5.71
CA PRO A 71 6.74 -3.23 -5.73
C PRO A 71 5.24 -3.29 -6.05
N CYS A 72 4.87 -4.16 -6.98
CA CYS A 72 3.48 -4.50 -7.30
C CYS A 72 3.20 -5.92 -6.78
N LEU A 73 2.59 -6.01 -5.59
CA LEU A 73 2.40 -7.26 -4.86
C LEU A 73 1.04 -7.86 -5.18
N THR A 74 0.96 -9.19 -5.29
CA THR A 74 -0.34 -9.87 -5.20
C THR A 74 -0.92 -9.73 -3.79
N ILE A 75 -2.22 -9.93 -3.63
CA ILE A 75 -2.90 -9.82 -2.32
C ILE A 75 -2.21 -10.65 -1.24
N SER A 76 -1.88 -11.92 -1.52
CA SER A 76 -1.20 -12.80 -0.55
C SER A 76 0.15 -12.25 -0.12
N ARG A 77 0.92 -11.67 -1.06
CA ARG A 77 2.20 -11.02 -0.73
C ARG A 77 1.99 -9.69 0.01
N GLY A 78 0.93 -8.95 -0.32
CA GLY A 78 0.50 -7.75 0.40
C GLY A 78 0.21 -8.02 1.87
N TRP A 79 -0.51 -9.10 2.19
CA TRP A 79 -0.73 -9.56 3.57
C TRP A 79 0.58 -9.78 4.32
N CYS A 80 1.46 -10.63 3.79
CA CYS A 80 2.72 -10.94 4.44
C CYS A 80 3.61 -9.71 4.64
N PHE A 81 3.70 -8.87 3.61
CA PHE A 81 4.50 -7.65 3.64
C PHE A 81 3.99 -6.67 4.69
N LEU A 82 2.69 -6.37 4.70
CA LEU A 82 2.10 -5.42 5.62
C LEU A 82 2.08 -5.93 7.06
N ALA A 83 1.75 -7.20 7.30
CA ALA A 83 1.83 -7.80 8.62
C ALA A 83 3.25 -7.74 9.20
N SER A 84 4.25 -8.05 8.38
CA SER A 84 5.65 -7.92 8.79
C SER A 84 6.03 -6.47 9.08
N ALA A 85 5.70 -5.53 8.19
CA ALA A 85 6.04 -4.12 8.35
C ALA A 85 5.39 -3.52 9.61
N ILE A 86 4.12 -3.83 9.86
CA ILE A 86 3.39 -3.42 11.07
C ILE A 86 4.01 -4.05 12.32
N GLY A 87 4.30 -5.35 12.30
CA GLY A 87 4.88 -6.06 13.45
C GLY A 87 6.29 -5.59 13.83
N GLN A 88 7.07 -5.14 12.85
CA GLN A 88 8.40 -4.55 13.04
C GLN A 88 8.35 -3.06 13.43
N GLY A 89 7.16 -2.44 13.46
CA GLY A 89 7.01 -1.01 13.70
C GLY A 89 7.68 -0.14 12.63
N VAL A 90 7.84 -0.67 11.40
CA VAL A 90 8.49 0.05 10.31
C VAL A 90 7.71 1.31 10.01
N ARG A 91 8.38 2.44 10.21
CA ARG A 91 7.96 3.76 9.74
C ARG A 91 8.58 3.95 8.35
N PRO A 92 7.89 4.55 7.37
CA PRO A 92 8.50 4.94 6.10
C PRO A 92 9.83 5.63 6.39
N VAL A 93 10.88 5.19 5.70
CA VAL A 93 12.15 5.92 5.72
C VAL A 93 11.89 7.23 5.01
N ALA A 94 12.12 8.34 5.74
CA ALA A 94 11.97 9.70 5.25
C ALA A 94 12.90 9.98 4.06
#